data_AF-A0A7X2I5U3-F1
#
_entry.id   AF-A0A7X2I5U3-F1
#
_cell.length_a   1.000
_cell.length_b   1.000
_cell.length_c   1.000
_cell.angle_alpha   90.00
_cell.angle_beta   90.00
_cell.angle_gamma   90.00
#
_symmetry.space_group_name_H-M   'P 1'
#
loop_
_entity.id
_entity.type
_entity.pdbx_description
1 polymer ?
#
loop_
_entity_poly.entity_id
_entity_poly.type
_entity_poly.pdbx_seq_one_letter_code
_entity_poly.pdbx_strand_id
1 'polypeptide(L)'
;MTDKHRPGSEHPKRHWLWGGMAAAMTAILAACGVAPSSPPPGSAGAGTSRSSSATSARAYRQDAARHLYAQNAPRIYKGPLPPMLYAVGVLEVNLDRKGNVRSLNWMRAPRHAPEVIREIERTVRAAAPYPAPERVQDRLVWTDTWLWDRTGMFQLDTLTEGQRDGG
;
A
#
# COMPACT_ATOMS: atom_id res chain seq x y z
N MET A 1 29.51 41.33 27.12
CA MET A 1 28.77 42.62 27.12
C MET A 1 28.82 43.19 25.71
N THR A 2 27.87 42.80 24.85
CA THR A 2 27.34 43.61 23.74
C THR A 2 26.20 42.81 23.13
N ASP A 3 25.04 43.01 23.75
CA ASP A 3 23.73 42.88 23.12
C ASP A 3 23.69 43.75 21.86
N LYS A 4 23.16 43.22 20.76
CA LYS A 4 22.49 44.07 19.78
C LYS A 4 21.39 43.31 19.07
N HIS A 5 20.22 43.35 19.69
CA HIS A 5 18.93 43.21 19.02
C HIS A 5 18.85 44.03 17.72
N ARG A 6 18.24 43.46 16.69
CA ARG A 6 17.51 44.23 15.67
C ARG A 6 16.19 43.52 15.31
N PRO A 7 15.13 44.30 15.04
CA PRO A 7 13.74 43.88 15.21
C PRO A 7 13.12 43.33 13.93
N GLY A 8 11.98 42.66 14.12
CA GLY A 8 11.11 42.19 13.07
C GLY A 8 10.47 43.30 12.25
N SER A 9 9.99 42.90 11.08
CA SER A 9 9.07 43.67 10.25
C SER A 9 7.97 42.72 9.79
N GLU A 10 6.87 42.74 10.53
CA GLU A 10 5.56 42.30 10.07
C GLU A 10 5.09 43.21 8.95
N HIS A 11 4.50 42.64 7.89
CA HIS A 11 3.74 43.39 6.90
C HIS A 11 2.58 42.53 6.34
N PRO A 12 1.49 43.16 5.89
CA PRO A 12 0.21 43.05 6.57
C PRO A 12 -0.85 42.28 5.79
N LYS A 13 -1.87 41.85 6.53
CA LYS A 13 -3.16 41.39 6.01
C LYS A 13 -3.76 42.52 5.14
N ARG A 14 -4.09 42.22 3.88
CA ARG A 14 -4.84 43.13 3.01
C ARG A 14 -6.27 42.63 2.88
N HIS A 15 -7.09 43.28 3.70
CA HIS A 15 -8.53 43.27 3.76
C HIS A 15 -9.02 44.04 2.54
N TRP A 16 -9.59 43.35 1.56
CA TRP A 16 -10.26 44.01 0.44
C TRP A 16 -11.75 44.11 0.80
N LEU A 17 -12.13 45.31 1.26
CA LEU A 17 -13.51 45.75 1.46
C LEU A 17 -13.83 46.82 0.40
N TRP A 18 -14.70 46.47 -0.53
CA TRP A 18 -15.59 47.34 -1.32
C TRP A 18 -16.91 46.53 -1.37
N GLY A 19 -18.07 46.95 -0.87
CA GLY A 19 -18.76 48.23 -1.03
C GLY A 19 -19.22 48.35 -2.49
N GLY A 20 -20.48 48.21 -2.92
CA GLY A 20 -21.79 48.02 -2.30
C GLY A 20 -22.87 47.98 -3.42
N MET A 21 -24.15 47.94 -3.03
CA MET A 21 -25.40 48.19 -3.79
C MET A 21 -25.99 47.13 -4.74
N ALA A 22 -27.00 46.45 -4.17
CA ALA A 22 -28.33 46.07 -4.66
C ALA A 22 -28.79 46.38 -6.10
N ALA A 23 -29.34 45.34 -6.75
CA ALA A 23 -30.56 45.42 -7.57
C ALA A 23 -31.31 44.07 -7.52
N ALA A 24 -32.59 44.12 -7.18
CA ALA A 24 -33.48 42.97 -7.11
C ALA A 24 -33.95 42.57 -8.52
N MET A 25 -33.83 41.28 -8.84
CA MET A 25 -34.63 40.64 -9.90
C MET A 25 -35.14 39.30 -9.39
N THR A 26 -36.44 39.27 -9.11
CA THR A 26 -37.22 38.06 -8.85
C THR A 26 -37.38 37.28 -10.15
N ALA A 27 -36.74 36.11 -10.24
CA ALA A 27 -37.06 35.08 -11.21
C ALA A 27 -37.33 33.78 -10.44
N ILE A 28 -38.60 33.37 -10.44
CA ILE A 28 -39.05 32.11 -9.85
C ILE A 28 -38.69 31.01 -10.86
N LEU A 29 -37.62 30.26 -10.57
CA LEU A 29 -37.34 28.99 -11.23
C LEU A 29 -37.58 27.88 -10.22
N ALA A 30 -38.75 27.25 -10.36
CA ALA A 30 -38.97 25.91 -9.87
C ALA A 30 -38.04 24.95 -10.62
N ALA A 31 -37.18 24.20 -9.91
CA ALA A 31 -36.82 22.81 -10.24
C ALA A 31 -35.64 22.31 -9.38
N CYS A 32 -35.87 21.15 -8.75
CA CYS A 32 -34.90 20.18 -8.27
C CYS A 32 -33.91 20.64 -7.19
N GLY A 33 -34.28 20.37 -5.93
CA GLY A 33 -33.32 20.27 -4.83
C GLY A 33 -32.28 19.18 -5.13
N VAL A 34 -31.13 19.60 -5.63
CA VAL A 34 -29.90 18.81 -5.60
C VAL A 34 -29.21 19.11 -4.28
N ALA A 35 -29.48 18.27 -3.28
CA ALA A 35 -28.59 18.17 -2.14
C ALA A 35 -27.18 17.83 -2.66
N PRO A 36 -26.10 18.45 -2.14
CA PRO A 36 -24.76 17.97 -2.44
C PRO A 36 -24.65 16.55 -1.90
N SER A 37 -24.69 15.58 -2.80
CA SER A 37 -24.38 14.19 -2.53
C SER A 37 -22.94 14.15 -2.03
N SER A 38 -22.75 14.13 -0.72
CA SER A 38 -21.49 13.62 -0.15
C SER A 38 -21.21 12.30 -0.87
N PRO A 39 -20.02 12.10 -1.45
CA PRO A 39 -19.70 10.81 -2.04
C PRO A 39 -19.96 9.76 -0.96
N PRO A 40 -20.67 8.66 -1.28
CA PRO A 40 -20.79 7.57 -0.33
C PRO A 40 -19.37 7.22 0.11
N PRO A 41 -19.11 6.96 1.41
CA PRO A 41 -17.81 6.44 1.82
C PRO A 41 -17.55 5.23 0.92
N GLY A 42 -16.61 5.42 -0.01
CA GLY A 42 -16.30 4.43 -1.03
C GLY A 42 -16.08 3.13 -0.31
N SER A 43 -16.68 2.08 -0.84
CA SER A 43 -16.59 0.72 -0.32
C SER A 43 -15.15 0.40 0.06
N ALA A 44 -14.80 0.67 1.31
CA ALA A 44 -13.88 -0.13 2.05
C ALA A 44 -14.61 -1.46 2.14
N GLY A 45 -14.43 -2.28 1.11
CA GLY A 45 -14.37 -3.71 1.33
C GLY A 45 -13.25 -3.92 2.34
N ALA A 46 -13.54 -3.64 3.61
CA ALA A 46 -12.89 -4.25 4.73
C ALA A 46 -13.23 -5.73 4.56
N GLY A 47 -12.50 -6.39 3.66
CA GLY A 47 -12.30 -7.80 3.75
C GLY A 47 -11.80 -7.98 5.16
N THR A 48 -12.68 -8.49 6.02
CA THR A 48 -12.32 -8.89 7.37
C THR A 48 -11.06 -9.72 7.19
N SER A 49 -9.92 -9.17 7.61
CA SER A 49 -8.64 -9.84 7.46
C SER A 49 -8.75 -11.10 8.30
N ARG A 50 -9.07 -12.21 7.63
CA ARG A 50 -9.38 -13.50 8.23
C ARG A 50 -8.26 -13.83 9.22
N SER A 51 -8.57 -14.26 10.44
CA SER A 51 -7.51 -14.69 11.35
C SER A 51 -6.74 -15.87 10.75
N SER A 52 -5.42 -15.87 10.92
CA SER A 52 -4.56 -16.98 10.53
C SER A 52 -4.57 -18.04 11.62
N SER A 53 -4.68 -19.31 11.22
CA SER A 53 -4.52 -20.45 12.13
C SER A 53 -3.06 -20.87 12.32
N ALA A 54 -2.11 -20.19 11.68
CA ALA A 54 -0.70 -20.53 11.75
C ALA A 54 -0.15 -20.39 13.17
N THR A 55 0.61 -21.41 13.59
CA THR A 55 1.27 -21.47 14.90
C THR A 55 2.76 -21.14 14.83
N SER A 56 3.29 -20.82 13.65
CA SER A 56 4.69 -20.45 13.42
C SER A 56 4.84 -19.48 12.26
N ALA A 57 5.97 -18.76 12.20
CA ALA A 57 6.28 -17.87 11.08
C ALA A 57 6.34 -18.60 9.73
N ARG A 58 6.84 -19.85 9.71
CA ARG A 58 6.88 -20.68 8.51
C ARG A 58 5.47 -21.04 8.01
N ALA A 59 4.58 -21.44 8.91
CA ALA A 59 3.19 -21.73 8.56
C ALA A 59 2.47 -20.45 8.08
N TYR A 60 2.71 -19.33 8.75
CA TYR A 60 2.08 -18.06 8.41
C TYR A 60 2.49 -17.55 7.02
N ARG A 61 3.72 -17.85 6.57
CA ARG A 61 4.19 -17.50 5.23
C ARG A 61 3.21 -17.94 4.13
N GLN A 62 2.58 -19.11 4.27
CA GLN A 62 1.59 -19.58 3.29
C GLN A 62 0.32 -18.73 3.30
N ASP A 63 -0.20 -18.39 4.48
CA ASP A 63 -1.40 -17.55 4.62
C ASP A 63 -1.15 -16.14 4.07
N ALA A 64 0.03 -15.59 4.38
CA ALA A 64 0.51 -14.32 3.87
C ALA A 64 0.61 -14.29 2.34
N ALA A 65 1.24 -15.30 1.75
CA ALA A 65 1.41 -15.39 0.30
C ALA A 65 0.05 -15.53 -0.41
N ARG A 66 -0.85 -16.36 0.13
CA ARG A 66 -2.22 -16.53 -0.40
C ARG A 66 -3.02 -15.24 -0.34
N HIS A 67 -2.90 -14.50 0.77
CA HIS A 67 -3.53 -13.20 0.95
C HIS A 67 -3.01 -12.17 -0.05
N LEU A 68 -1.69 -12.12 -0.24
CA LEU A 68 -1.05 -11.26 -1.25
C LEU A 68 -1.54 -11.58 -2.66
N TYR A 69 -1.61 -12.86 -3.01
CA TYR A 69 -2.10 -13.32 -4.31
C TYR A 69 -3.58 -12.96 -4.53
N ALA A 70 -4.43 -13.16 -3.52
CA ALA A 70 -5.85 -12.85 -3.63
C ALA A 70 -6.11 -11.38 -3.99
N GLN A 71 -5.30 -10.46 -3.47
CA GLN A 71 -5.42 -9.03 -3.75
C GLN A 71 -4.69 -8.57 -5.02
N ASN A 72 -3.77 -9.37 -5.54
CA ASN A 72 -2.92 -9.02 -6.67
C ASN A 72 -3.07 -9.98 -7.86
N ALA A 73 -4.21 -10.70 -7.94
CA ALA A 73 -4.45 -11.74 -8.94
C ALA A 73 -4.10 -11.36 -10.39
N PRO A 74 -4.38 -10.12 -10.87
CA PRO A 74 -4.01 -9.69 -12.23
C PRO A 74 -2.51 -9.54 -12.47
N ARG A 75 -1.69 -9.56 -11.41
CA ARG A 75 -0.24 -9.33 -11.44
C ARG A 75 0.56 -10.58 -11.14
N ILE A 76 -0.12 -11.67 -10.81
CA ILE A 76 0.51 -12.97 -10.56
C ILE A 76 0.80 -13.64 -11.89
N TYR A 77 2.07 -13.93 -12.15
CA TYR A 77 2.49 -14.68 -13.32
C TYR A 77 1.86 -16.08 -13.29
N LYS A 78 1.29 -16.54 -14.41
CA LYS A 78 0.56 -17.81 -14.50
C LYS A 78 1.45 -18.91 -15.07
N GLY A 79 1.45 -20.08 -14.43
CA GLY A 79 2.26 -21.21 -14.84
C GLY A 79 3.73 -21.07 -14.42
N PRO A 80 4.61 -21.96 -14.92
CA PRO A 80 6.03 -21.94 -14.59
C PRO A 80 6.72 -20.66 -15.09
N LEU A 81 7.51 -20.03 -14.22
CA LEU A 81 8.26 -18.82 -14.54
C LEU A 81 9.32 -19.07 -15.62
N PRO A 82 9.66 -18.06 -16.44
CA PRO A 82 10.78 -18.18 -17.36
C PRO A 82 12.11 -18.41 -16.61
N PRO A 83 13.09 -19.09 -17.24
CA PRO A 83 14.38 -19.35 -16.61
C PRO A 83 15.14 -18.05 -16.32
N MET A 84 15.06 -17.07 -17.24
CA MET A 84 15.62 -15.74 -17.05
C MET A 84 14.59 -14.82 -16.39
N LEU A 85 14.70 -14.67 -15.08
CA LEU A 85 13.94 -13.68 -14.32
C LEU A 85 14.54 -12.30 -14.52
N TYR A 86 13.68 -11.28 -14.56
CA TYR A 86 14.10 -9.90 -14.62
C TYR A 86 14.72 -9.45 -13.29
N ALA A 87 14.09 -9.83 -12.18
CA ALA A 87 14.58 -9.50 -10.85
C ALA A 87 14.22 -10.59 -9.85
N VAL A 88 15.09 -10.77 -8.85
CA VAL A 88 14.84 -11.62 -7.68
C VAL A 88 15.14 -10.81 -6.44
N GLY A 89 14.16 -10.70 -5.55
CA GLY A 89 14.30 -9.99 -4.28
C GLY A 89 13.91 -10.86 -3.11
N VAL A 90 14.58 -10.73 -1.97
CA VAL A 90 14.19 -11.41 -0.72
C VAL A 90 13.83 -10.36 0.30
N LEU A 91 12.56 -10.37 0.72
CA LEU A 91 11.99 -9.36 1.60
C LEU A 91 11.50 -10.00 2.89
N GLU A 92 11.91 -9.40 4.00
CA GLU A 92 11.38 -9.67 5.32
C GLU A 92 10.30 -8.64 5.67
N VAL A 93 9.14 -9.13 6.10
CA VAL A 93 7.97 -8.32 6.48
C VAL A 93 7.69 -8.54 7.96
N ASN A 94 7.65 -7.43 8.71
CA ASN A 94 7.31 -7.43 10.12
C ASN A 94 5.86 -7.00 10.30
N LEU A 95 5.05 -7.83 10.96
CA LEU A 95 3.66 -7.53 11.24
C LEU A 95 3.41 -7.31 12.73
N ASP A 96 2.42 -6.46 13.04
CA ASP A 96 1.83 -6.44 14.37
C ASP A 96 0.70 -7.46 14.54
N ARG A 97 0.17 -7.55 15.77
CA ARG A 97 -0.91 -8.48 16.13
C ARG A 97 -2.22 -8.25 15.37
N LYS A 98 -2.40 -7.08 14.74
CA LYS A 98 -3.57 -6.76 13.91
C LYS A 98 -3.32 -7.00 12.42
N GLY A 99 -2.13 -7.50 12.06
CA GLY A 99 -1.74 -7.74 10.67
C GLY A 99 -1.27 -6.47 9.93
N ASN A 100 -0.98 -5.38 10.62
CA ASN A 100 -0.42 -4.18 9.96
C ASN A 100 1.08 -4.32 9.75
N VAL A 101 1.56 -3.84 8.61
CA VAL A 101 3.00 -3.80 8.30
C VAL A 101 3.70 -2.78 9.19
N ARG A 102 4.62 -3.25 10.04
CA ARG A 102 5.45 -2.42 10.91
C ARG A 102 6.74 -1.98 10.24
N SER A 103 7.41 -2.91 9.58
CA SER A 103 8.67 -2.63 8.88
C SER A 103 8.87 -3.61 7.74
N LEU A 104 9.64 -3.16 6.75
CA LEU A 104 10.11 -3.92 5.61
C LEU A 104 11.63 -3.93 5.65
N ASN A 105 12.24 -5.09 5.47
CA ASN A 105 13.68 -5.25 5.55
C ASN A 105 14.19 -6.14 4.40
N TRP A 106 15.00 -5.55 3.52
CA TRP A 106 15.52 -6.28 2.36
C TRP A 106 16.69 -7.18 2.76
N MET A 107 16.50 -8.48 2.68
CA MET A 107 17.56 -9.48 2.81
C MET A 107 18.42 -9.53 1.53
N ARG A 108 17.76 -9.37 0.38
CA ARG A 108 18.39 -9.21 -0.93
C ARG A 108 17.55 -8.27 -1.77
N ALA A 109 18.00 -7.03 -1.93
CA ALA A 109 17.33 -6.09 -2.81
C ALA A 109 17.77 -6.29 -4.27
N PRO A 110 16.84 -6.30 -5.25
CA PRO A 110 17.18 -6.29 -6.68
C PRO A 110 17.69 -4.89 -7.09
N ARG A 111 18.93 -4.57 -6.74
CA ARG A 111 19.51 -3.21 -6.88
C ARG A 111 19.56 -2.70 -8.32
N HIS A 112 19.63 -3.60 -9.30
CA HIS A 112 19.60 -3.26 -10.73
C HIS A 112 18.20 -2.82 -11.21
N ALA A 113 17.15 -3.10 -10.43
CA ALA A 113 15.75 -2.82 -10.76
C ALA A 113 15.06 -2.06 -9.60
N PRO A 114 15.43 -0.79 -9.34
CA PRO A 114 14.88 -0.01 -8.24
C PRO A 114 13.36 0.21 -8.32
N GLU A 115 12.78 0.15 -9.50
CA GLU A 115 11.33 0.13 -9.72
C GLU A 115 10.65 -1.11 -9.12
N VAL A 116 11.31 -2.28 -9.21
CA VAL A 116 10.82 -3.52 -8.60
C VAL A 116 10.81 -3.41 -7.08
N ILE A 117 11.84 -2.79 -6.49
CA ILE A 117 11.89 -2.51 -5.04
C ILE A 117 10.67 -1.69 -4.61
N ARG A 118 10.44 -0.52 -5.23
CA ARG A 118 9.32 0.37 -4.89
C ARG A 118 7.99 -0.35 -5.05
N GLU A 119 7.86 -1.14 -6.09
CA GLU A 119 6.62 -1.80 -6.43
C GLU A 119 6.30 -2.97 -5.50
N ILE A 120 7.31 -3.74 -5.07
CA ILE A 120 7.17 -4.75 -4.03
C ILE A 120 6.76 -4.10 -2.70
N GLU A 121 7.46 -3.05 -2.26
CA GLU A 121 7.13 -2.36 -1.02
C GLU A 121 5.71 -1.79 -1.02
N ARG A 122 5.30 -1.17 -2.14
CA ARG A 122 3.93 -0.67 -2.35
C ARG A 122 2.92 -1.81 -2.26
N THR A 123 3.18 -2.93 -2.93
CA THR A 123 2.29 -4.10 -2.96
C THR A 123 2.10 -4.70 -1.57
N VAL A 124 3.19 -4.85 -0.80
CA VAL A 124 3.13 -5.37 0.57
C VAL A 124 2.36 -4.43 1.50
N ARG A 125 2.62 -3.12 1.43
CA ARG A 125 1.92 -2.14 2.27
C ARG A 125 0.44 -2.05 1.93
N ALA A 126 0.10 -2.10 0.65
CA ALA A 126 -1.29 -2.02 0.18
C ALA A 126 -2.12 -3.26 0.52
N ALA A 127 -1.48 -4.42 0.72
CA ALA A 127 -2.17 -5.65 1.12
C ALA A 127 -2.54 -5.70 2.61
N ALA A 128 -2.08 -4.73 3.41
CA ALA A 128 -2.46 -4.61 4.80
C ALA A 128 -3.95 -4.17 4.94
N PRO A 129 -4.66 -4.66 5.96
CA PRO A 129 -4.20 -5.60 6.99
C PRO A 129 -4.07 -7.04 6.46
N TYR A 130 -3.01 -7.71 6.90
CA TYR A 130 -2.81 -9.15 6.70
C TYR A 130 -3.64 -9.98 7.68
N PRO A 131 -3.85 -11.29 7.41
CA PRO A 131 -4.51 -12.21 8.34
C PRO A 131 -3.94 -12.10 9.76
N ALA A 132 -4.75 -11.82 10.77
CA ALA A 132 -4.21 -11.60 12.12
C ALA A 132 -3.53 -12.89 12.66
N PRO A 133 -2.25 -12.84 13.10
CA PRO A 133 -1.52 -14.03 13.56
C PRO A 133 -1.83 -14.38 15.03
N GLU A 134 -3.08 -14.67 15.35
CA GLU A 134 -3.58 -14.78 16.74
C GLU A 134 -2.83 -15.82 17.60
N ARG A 135 -2.31 -16.88 16.97
CA ARG A 135 -1.62 -17.99 17.65
C ARG A 135 -0.10 -17.81 17.73
N VAL A 136 0.44 -16.76 17.14
CA VAL A 136 1.86 -16.41 17.22
C VAL A 136 2.02 -15.36 18.31
N GLN A 137 2.64 -15.76 19.42
CA GLN A 137 2.71 -14.96 20.65
C GLN A 137 3.63 -13.73 20.51
N ASP A 138 4.70 -13.90 19.73
CA ASP A 138 5.72 -12.91 19.46
C ASP A 138 5.42 -12.04 18.24
N ARG A 139 6.29 -11.05 18.02
CA ARG A 139 6.34 -10.26 16.79
C ARG A 139 6.53 -11.20 15.60
N LEU A 140 5.53 -11.26 14.73
CA LEU A 140 5.59 -12.09 13.54
C LEU A 140 6.48 -11.43 12.49
N VAL A 141 7.50 -12.18 12.08
CA VAL A 141 8.36 -11.85 10.95
C VAL A 141 8.28 -12.99 9.96
N TRP A 142 7.93 -12.70 8.70
CA TRP A 142 8.08 -13.67 7.62
C TRP A 142 9.02 -13.13 6.55
N THR A 143 9.75 -14.04 5.92
CA THR A 143 10.61 -13.75 4.76
C THR A 143 10.10 -14.51 3.55
N ASP A 144 10.03 -13.86 2.40
CA ASP A 144 9.67 -14.50 1.13
C ASP A 144 10.55 -13.99 -0.02
N THR A 145 10.70 -14.83 -1.05
CA THR A 145 11.43 -14.49 -2.27
C THR A 145 10.45 -14.08 -3.35
N TRP A 146 10.64 -12.89 -3.91
CA TRP A 146 9.89 -12.32 -5.00
C TRP A 146 10.61 -12.62 -6.31
N LEU A 147 9.91 -13.32 -7.20
CA LEU A 147 10.39 -13.73 -8.52
C LEU A 147 9.64 -12.89 -9.55
N TRP A 148 10.35 -12.00 -10.23
CA TRP A 148 9.77 -11.04 -11.18
C TRP A 148 10.20 -11.35 -12.61
N ASP A 149 9.23 -11.32 -13.51
CA ASP A 149 9.49 -11.43 -14.95
C ASP A 149 9.67 -10.04 -15.59
N ARG A 150 10.04 -10.02 -16.88
CA ARG A 150 10.24 -8.77 -17.62
C ARG A 150 8.94 -8.04 -17.97
N THR A 151 7.78 -8.68 -17.81
CA THR A 151 6.47 -8.07 -18.09
C THR A 151 5.92 -7.33 -16.86
N GLY A 152 6.58 -7.47 -15.70
CA GLY A 152 6.19 -6.84 -14.43
C GLY A 152 5.24 -7.71 -13.60
N MET A 153 5.08 -8.97 -13.99
CA MET A 153 4.32 -9.99 -13.28
C MET A 153 5.25 -10.72 -12.31
N PHE A 154 4.69 -11.28 -11.25
CA PHE A 154 5.51 -11.92 -10.21
C PHE A 154 4.91 -13.22 -9.66
N GLN A 155 5.76 -14.03 -9.05
CA GLN A 155 5.38 -15.06 -8.08
C GLN A 155 6.19 -14.90 -6.81
N LEU A 156 5.61 -15.38 -5.71
CA LEU A 156 6.33 -15.61 -4.45
C LEU A 156 6.82 -17.05 -4.44
N ASP A 157 8.05 -17.28 -3.98
CA ASP A 157 8.65 -18.62 -3.84
C ASP A 157 7.77 -19.56 -3.01
N THR A 158 7.08 -19.04 -2.00
CA THR A 158 6.11 -19.83 -1.21
C THR A 158 5.01 -20.50 -2.05
N LEU A 159 4.61 -19.89 -3.17
CA LEU A 159 3.50 -20.34 -4.02
C LEU A 159 3.93 -20.55 -5.48
N THR A 160 5.23 -20.58 -5.76
CA THR A 160 5.71 -20.69 -7.14
C THR A 160 5.44 -22.08 -7.68
N GLU A 161 5.09 -22.15 -8.97
CA GLU A 161 4.99 -23.41 -9.72
C GLU A 161 6.38 -23.90 -10.19
N GLY A 162 7.45 -23.18 -9.83
CA GLY A 162 8.81 -23.41 -10.30
C GLY A 162 9.13 -22.65 -11.58
N GLN A 163 10.29 -22.96 -12.18
CA GLN A 163 10.69 -22.42 -13.47
C GLN A 163 10.54 -23.48 -14.56
N ARG A 164 10.17 -23.05 -15.77
CA ARG A 164 10.23 -23.93 -16.96
C ARG A 164 11.67 -24.09 -17.44
N ASP A 165 11.95 -25.26 -18.00
CA ASP A 165 13.21 -25.54 -18.68
C ASP A 165 13.41 -24.61 -19.89
N GLY A 166 14.64 -24.14 -20.08
CA GLY A 166 15.03 -23.36 -21.25
C GLY A 166 15.32 -24.29 -22.42
N GLY A 167 14.28 -24.64 -23.19
CA GLY A 167 14.38 -25.40 -24.44
C GLY A 167 14.35 -24.50 -25.67
#